data_AF-A0A1M3HIA6-F1
#
_entry.id   AF-A0A1M3HIA6-F1
#
_cell.length_a   1.000
_cell.length_b   1.000
_cell.length_c   1.000
_cell.angle_alpha   90.00
_cell.angle_beta   90.00
_cell.angle_gamma   90.00
#
_symmetry.space_group_name_H-M   'P 1'
#
loop_
_entity.id
_entity.type
_entity.pdbx_description
1 polymer ?
#
loop_
_entity_poly.entity_id
_entity_poly.type
_entity_poly.pdbx_seq_one_letter_code
_entity_poly.pdbx_strand_id
1 'polypeptide(L)'
;MKLAFFLVGFCLILFRMYYKSIWPGAFDHRQRVTITIRTDDDYERIRYEGSIRLTDDETGIDSISSGGYIQYRHNDKRLEAETDAQGHIVYEIRSNDRQLSPDGDGRPVIKEALRQMIIYGFDGRNRMYRLYQRGGDSALLRELDQLKSPALVDMYRKFLSSHQ
;
A
#
# COMPACT_ATOMS: atom_id res chain seq x y z
N MET A 1 19.42 -32.94 30.01
CA MET A 1 19.41 -32.34 28.65
C MET A 1 17.98 -32.16 28.09
N LYS A 2 17.02 -31.66 28.90
CA LYS A 2 15.62 -31.44 28.45
C LYS A 2 15.14 -29.98 28.59
N LEU A 3 15.84 -29.14 29.37
CA LEU A 3 15.46 -27.75 29.60
C LEU A 3 15.85 -26.81 28.44
N ALA A 4 16.98 -27.06 27.77
CA ALA A 4 17.49 -26.18 26.70
C ALA A 4 16.56 -26.14 25.47
N PHE A 5 15.90 -27.25 25.14
CA PHE A 5 14.95 -27.31 24.01
C PHE A 5 13.65 -26.54 24.28
N PHE A 6 13.21 -26.47 25.55
CA PHE A 6 12.04 -25.68 25.93
C PHE A 6 12.33 -24.17 25.87
N LEU A 7 13.53 -23.75 26.26
CA LEU A 7 13.94 -22.34 26.23
C LEU A 7 14.05 -21.80 24.79
N VAL A 8 14.60 -22.59 23.86
CA VAL A 8 14.72 -22.20 22.45
C VAL A 8 13.35 -22.16 21.76
N GLY A 9 12.47 -23.12 22.05
CA GLY A 9 11.09 -23.12 21.54
C GLY A 9 10.27 -21.93 22.03
N PHE A 10 10.40 -21.57 23.31
CA PHE A 10 9.73 -20.41 23.91
C PHE A 10 10.26 -19.08 23.36
N CYS A 11 11.58 -18.97 23.15
CA CYS A 11 12.20 -17.80 22.49
C CYS A 11 11.67 -17.59 21.08
N LEU A 12 11.48 -18.63 20.27
CA LEU A 12 10.97 -18.48 18.90
C LEU A 12 9.48 -18.09 18.85
N ILE A 13 8.67 -18.55 19.81
CA ILE A 13 7.25 -18.16 19.92
C ILE A 13 7.13 -16.70 20.35
N LEU A 14 7.94 -16.26 21.33
CA LEU A 14 7.99 -14.86 21.73
C LEU A 14 8.55 -13.97 20.63
N PHE A 15 9.55 -14.40 19.86
CA PHE A 15 10.04 -13.66 18.69
C PHE A 15 8.91 -13.46 17.68
N ARG A 16 8.14 -14.51 17.36
CA ARG A 16 7.02 -14.42 16.39
C ARG A 16 5.88 -13.52 16.87
N MET A 17 5.63 -13.43 18.18
CA MET A 17 4.68 -12.46 18.76
C MET A 17 5.26 -11.03 18.83
N TYR A 18 6.56 -10.88 19.08
CA TYR A 18 7.23 -9.57 19.17
C TYR A 18 7.28 -8.85 17.81
N TYR A 19 7.53 -9.57 16.71
CA TYR A 19 7.47 -8.97 15.36
C TYR A 19 6.05 -8.63 14.90
N LYS A 20 5.01 -9.28 15.44
CA LYS A 20 3.63 -8.95 15.10
C LYS A 20 3.12 -7.69 15.83
N SER A 21 3.77 -7.29 16.92
CA SER A 21 3.25 -6.25 17.83
C SER A 21 4.04 -4.94 17.86
N ILE A 22 5.05 -4.76 17.01
CA ILE A 22 5.83 -3.51 16.90
C ILE A 22 5.75 -3.00 15.46
N TRP A 23 4.57 -2.50 15.09
CA TRP A 23 4.46 -1.48 14.06
C TRP A 23 3.67 -0.31 14.67
N PRO A 24 4.35 0.75 15.14
CA PRO A 24 3.69 1.98 15.53
C PRO A 24 3.33 2.71 14.24
N GLY A 25 2.18 2.36 13.66
CA GLY A 25 1.76 2.87 12.36
C GLY A 25 0.25 3.01 12.22
N ALA A 26 -0.49 3.08 13.33
CA ALA A 26 -1.86 3.58 13.30
C ALA A 26 -1.82 5.11 13.25
N PHE A 27 -1.34 5.65 12.12
CA PHE A 27 -1.69 7.01 11.79
C PHE A 27 -3.18 7.01 11.46
N ASP A 28 -3.99 7.45 12.42
CA ASP A 28 -5.40 7.77 12.22
C ASP A 28 -5.48 8.92 11.22
N HIS A 29 -5.57 8.56 9.94
CA HIS A 29 -5.77 9.48 8.84
C HIS A 29 -7.14 9.19 8.23
N ARG A 30 -8.20 9.64 8.91
CA ARG A 30 -9.49 9.97 8.25
C ARG A 30 -9.36 11.11 7.23
N GLN A 31 -8.17 11.38 6.72
CA GLN A 31 -7.95 12.37 5.71
C GLN A 31 -8.34 11.76 4.37
N ARG A 32 -9.42 12.27 3.81
CA ARG A 32 -9.77 12.02 2.42
C ARG A 32 -8.67 12.56 1.53
N VAL A 33 -8.00 11.67 0.81
CA VAL A 33 -7.04 12.06 -0.21
C VAL A 33 -7.73 12.04 -1.57
N THR A 34 -7.45 13.06 -2.39
CA THR A 34 -7.89 13.12 -3.78
C THR A 34 -6.72 13.59 -4.63
N ILE A 35 -6.33 12.76 -5.58
CA ILE A 35 -5.31 13.07 -6.58
C ILE A 35 -6.02 13.04 -7.93
N THR A 36 -5.84 14.09 -8.73
CA THR A 36 -6.38 14.16 -10.09
C THR A 36 -5.28 14.64 -11.01
N ILE A 37 -5.01 13.85 -12.05
CA ILE A 37 -4.08 14.15 -13.13
C ILE A 37 -4.91 14.20 -14.40
N ARG A 38 -4.70 15.26 -15.18
CA ARG A 38 -5.37 15.44 -16.45
C ARG A 38 -4.41 16.07 -17.45
N THR A 39 -4.23 15.38 -18.55
CA THR A 39 -3.59 15.87 -19.78
C THR A 39 -4.60 15.75 -20.93
N ASP A 40 -4.19 16.10 -22.15
CA ASP A 40 -5.11 16.20 -23.29
C ASP A 40 -5.86 14.87 -23.56
N ASP A 41 -5.14 13.75 -23.56
CA ASP A 41 -5.70 12.41 -23.84
C ASP A 41 -5.72 11.47 -22.63
N ASP A 42 -5.37 11.96 -21.44
CA ASP A 42 -5.27 11.11 -20.25
C ASP A 42 -5.95 11.74 -19.03
N TYR A 43 -6.74 10.93 -18.33
CA TYR A 43 -7.42 11.30 -17.10
C TYR A 43 -7.22 10.21 -16.05
N GLU A 44 -6.56 10.57 -14.96
CA GLU A 44 -6.34 9.72 -13.80
C GLU A 44 -6.87 10.40 -12.53
N ARG A 45 -7.66 9.66 -11.74
CA ARG A 45 -8.16 10.10 -10.44
C ARG A 45 -8.06 8.99 -9.43
N ILE A 46 -7.44 9.30 -8.30
CA ILE A 46 -7.31 8.42 -7.15
C ILE A 46 -7.97 9.11 -5.97
N ARG A 47 -8.90 8.45 -5.30
CA ARG A 47 -9.46 8.90 -4.03
C ARG A 47 -9.39 7.75 -3.03
N TYR A 48 -9.06 8.07 -1.80
CA TYR A 48 -9.15 7.08 -0.74
C TYR A 48 -9.38 7.77 0.61
N GLU A 49 -9.94 7.00 1.53
CA GLU A 49 -10.24 7.44 2.89
C GLU A 49 -10.17 6.22 3.83
N GLY A 50 -9.75 6.46 5.07
CA GLY A 50 -9.66 5.42 6.10
C GLY A 50 -8.28 4.76 6.19
N SER A 51 -8.16 3.82 7.13
CA SER A 51 -6.94 3.02 7.32
C SER A 51 -6.92 1.88 6.32
N ILE A 52 -6.01 1.93 5.37
CA ILE A 52 -5.86 0.93 4.30
C ILE A 52 -4.52 0.22 4.50
N ARG A 53 -4.54 -1.11 4.44
CA ARG A 53 -3.35 -1.95 4.46
C ARG A 53 -3.26 -2.70 3.14
N LEU A 54 -2.11 -2.61 2.48
CA LEU A 54 -1.81 -3.41 1.31
C LEU A 54 -1.15 -4.73 1.74
N THR A 55 -1.26 -5.71 0.87
CA THR A 55 -0.47 -6.96 0.92
C THR A 55 1.04 -6.66 0.87
N ASP A 56 1.86 -7.58 1.36
CA ASP A 56 3.32 -7.39 1.50
C ASP A 56 4.06 -7.20 0.15
N ASP A 57 3.47 -7.69 -0.94
CA ASP A 57 3.94 -7.53 -2.32
C ASP A 57 3.32 -6.31 -3.03
N GLU A 58 2.47 -5.57 -2.32
CA GLU A 58 1.82 -4.34 -2.78
C GLU A 58 0.93 -4.55 -4.02
N THR A 59 0.47 -5.79 -4.27
CA THR A 59 -0.36 -6.13 -5.44
C THR A 59 -1.85 -6.32 -5.15
N GLY A 60 -2.23 -6.28 -3.87
CA GLY A 60 -3.60 -6.39 -3.39
C GLY A 60 -3.84 -5.65 -2.08
N ILE A 61 -5.10 -5.56 -1.67
CA ILE A 61 -5.53 -4.91 -0.43
C ILE A 61 -5.75 -6.01 0.63
N ASP A 62 -5.14 -5.84 1.80
CA ASP A 62 -5.24 -6.74 2.94
C ASP A 62 -6.41 -6.34 3.86
N SER A 63 -6.57 -5.03 4.11
CA SER A 63 -7.70 -4.51 4.90
C SER A 63 -8.03 -3.06 4.57
N ILE A 64 -9.30 -2.68 4.71
CA ILE A 64 -9.76 -1.29 4.74
C ILE A 64 -10.57 -1.11 6.02
N SER A 65 -10.38 0.00 6.74
CA SER A 65 -11.21 0.30 7.92
C SER A 65 -12.68 0.48 7.53
N SER A 66 -13.60 0.16 8.44
CA SER A 66 -15.04 0.41 8.25
C SER A 66 -15.31 1.86 7.79
N GLY A 67 -16.08 2.02 6.71
CA GLY A 67 -16.38 3.31 6.08
C GLY A 67 -15.24 3.93 5.25
N GLY A 68 -14.09 3.25 5.17
CA GLY A 68 -13.01 3.60 4.26
C GLY A 68 -13.24 3.04 2.86
N TYR A 69 -12.56 3.63 1.87
CA TYR A 69 -12.68 3.24 0.48
C TYR A 69 -11.43 3.56 -0.32
N ILE A 70 -11.32 2.92 -1.49
CA ILE A 70 -10.46 3.32 -2.61
C ILE A 70 -11.33 3.48 -3.83
N GLN A 71 -11.20 4.61 -4.52
CA GLN A 71 -11.75 4.84 -5.84
C GLN A 71 -10.62 5.22 -6.79
N TYR A 72 -10.49 4.44 -7.86
CA TYR A 72 -9.54 4.69 -8.93
C TYR A 72 -10.28 4.81 -10.25
N ARG A 73 -9.88 5.80 -11.04
CA ARG A 73 -10.33 5.96 -12.42
C ARG A 73 -9.15 6.35 -13.28
N HIS A 74 -8.94 5.63 -14.37
CA HIS A 74 -7.96 5.96 -15.38
C HIS A 74 -8.59 5.70 -16.75
N ASN A 75 -8.95 6.78 -17.44
CA ASN A 75 -9.73 6.74 -18.68
C ASN A 75 -11.02 5.90 -18.55
N ASP A 76 -11.10 4.76 -19.24
CA ASP A 76 -12.22 3.80 -19.23
C ASP A 76 -12.18 2.84 -18.03
N LYS A 77 -11.02 2.69 -17.37
CA LYS A 77 -10.85 1.80 -16.22
C LYS A 77 -11.37 2.45 -14.95
N ARG A 78 -12.11 1.68 -14.15
CA ARG A 78 -12.65 2.08 -12.86
C ARG A 78 -12.49 0.95 -11.85
N LEU A 79 -12.11 1.31 -10.64
CA LEU A 79 -12.06 0.43 -9.48
C LEU A 79 -12.68 1.18 -8.31
N GLU A 80 -13.57 0.50 -7.60
CA GLU A 80 -14.04 0.87 -6.27
C GLU A 80 -13.79 -0.31 -5.34
N ALA A 81 -13.17 -0.05 -4.19
CA ALA A 81 -12.94 -1.06 -3.17
C ALA A 81 -13.34 -0.50 -1.81
N GLU A 82 -14.21 -1.21 -1.12
CA GLU A 82 -14.73 -0.87 0.21
C GLU A 82 -14.87 -2.13 1.06
N THR A 83 -15.27 -1.98 2.32
CA THR A 83 -15.49 -3.11 3.23
C THR A 83 -16.98 -3.34 3.45
N ASP A 84 -17.42 -4.59 3.33
CA ASP A 84 -18.79 -4.98 3.67
C ASP A 84 -19.04 -4.96 5.20
N ALA A 85 -20.27 -5.27 5.61
CA ALA A 85 -20.63 -5.32 7.03
C ALA A 85 -19.91 -6.44 7.81
N GLN A 86 -19.29 -7.40 7.12
CA GLN A 86 -18.56 -8.54 7.68
C GLN A 86 -17.04 -8.31 7.74
N GLY A 87 -16.55 -7.19 7.19
CA GLY A 87 -15.13 -6.90 7.15
C GLY A 87 -14.41 -7.40 5.89
N HIS A 88 -15.12 -7.94 4.91
CA HIS A 88 -14.51 -8.38 3.64
C HIS A 88 -14.42 -7.21 2.66
N ILE A 89 -13.36 -7.23 1.85
CA ILE A 89 -13.17 -6.23 0.80
C ILE A 89 -14.05 -6.58 -0.40
N VAL A 90 -14.96 -5.69 -0.75
CA VAL A 90 -15.80 -5.78 -1.95
C VAL A 90 -15.19 -4.91 -3.03
N TYR A 91 -15.12 -5.46 -4.24
CA TYR A 91 -14.53 -4.81 -5.40
C TYR A 91 -15.59 -4.60 -6.48
N GLU A 92 -15.70 -3.38 -7.00
CA GLU A 92 -16.35 -3.09 -8.27
C GLU A 92 -15.32 -2.65 -9.29
N ILE A 93 -15.17 -3.41 -10.37
CA ILE A 93 -14.13 -3.17 -11.38
C ILE A 93 -14.78 -3.11 -12.76
N ARG A 94 -14.48 -2.05 -13.51
CA ARG A 94 -14.93 -1.89 -14.90
C ARG A 94 -13.79 -1.45 -15.81
N SER A 95 -13.83 -1.90 -17.07
CA SER A 95 -13.03 -1.36 -18.17
C SER A 95 -13.85 -1.47 -19.46
N ASN A 96 -13.83 -0.44 -20.30
CA ASN A 96 -14.65 -0.36 -21.51
C ASN A 96 -16.12 -0.76 -21.27
N ASP A 97 -16.70 -0.26 -20.18
CA ASP A 97 -18.07 -0.55 -19.70
C ASP A 97 -18.38 -2.01 -19.37
N ARG A 98 -17.37 -2.89 -19.36
CA ARG A 98 -17.50 -4.28 -18.93
C ARG A 98 -17.12 -4.44 -17.46
N GLN A 99 -17.96 -5.14 -16.70
CA GLN A 99 -17.62 -5.58 -15.34
C GLN A 99 -16.54 -6.67 -15.38
N LEU A 100 -15.52 -6.53 -14.55
CA LEU A 100 -14.39 -7.46 -14.45
C LEU A 100 -14.42 -8.21 -13.11
N SER A 101 -13.87 -9.42 -13.10
CA SER A 101 -13.71 -10.24 -11.89
C SER A 101 -12.42 -9.84 -11.14
N PRO A 102 -12.46 -9.62 -9.82
CA PRO A 102 -11.27 -9.25 -9.02
C PRO A 102 -10.14 -10.29 -9.08
N ASP A 103 -10.50 -11.57 -9.13
CA ASP A 103 -9.55 -12.69 -9.17
C ASP A 103 -9.12 -13.07 -10.59
N GLY A 104 -9.72 -12.45 -11.61
CA GLY A 104 -9.49 -12.74 -13.02
C GLY A 104 -8.99 -11.53 -13.79
N ASP A 105 -9.81 -11.07 -14.74
CA ASP A 105 -9.50 -9.98 -15.67
C ASP A 105 -9.41 -8.60 -15.01
N GLY A 106 -9.93 -8.43 -13.79
CA GLY A 106 -9.84 -7.20 -13.01
C GLY A 106 -8.52 -7.02 -12.26
N ARG A 107 -7.75 -8.09 -12.04
CA ARG A 107 -6.50 -8.05 -11.26
C ARG A 107 -5.47 -7.03 -11.76
N PRO A 108 -5.25 -6.83 -13.07
CA PRO A 108 -4.36 -5.78 -13.57
C PRO A 108 -4.81 -4.37 -13.18
N VAL A 109 -6.12 -4.08 -13.17
CA VAL A 109 -6.67 -2.77 -12.78
C VAL A 109 -6.42 -2.50 -11.30
N ILE A 110 -6.56 -3.52 -10.44
CA ILE A 110 -6.22 -3.43 -9.02
C ILE A 110 -4.75 -3.06 -8.85
N LYS A 111 -3.85 -3.84 -9.47
CA LYS A 111 -2.39 -3.59 -9.38
C LYS A 111 -2.01 -2.21 -9.87
N GLU A 112 -2.62 -1.76 -10.97
CA GLU A 112 -2.40 -0.43 -11.53
C GLU A 112 -2.83 0.65 -10.52
N ALA A 113 -4.04 0.56 -9.96
CA ALA A 113 -4.54 1.50 -8.97
C ALA A 113 -3.63 1.60 -7.74
N LEU A 114 -3.23 0.45 -7.18
CA LEU A 114 -2.37 0.39 -5.99
C LEU A 114 -0.98 0.95 -6.26
N ARG A 115 -0.39 0.62 -7.42
CA ARG A 115 0.89 1.20 -7.84
C ARG A 115 0.80 2.72 -7.94
N GLN A 116 -0.27 3.25 -8.54
CA GLN A 116 -0.45 4.69 -8.67
C GLN A 116 -0.63 5.35 -7.31
N MET A 117 -1.44 4.79 -6.42
CA MET A 117 -1.56 5.25 -5.03
C MET A 117 -0.18 5.40 -4.36
N ILE A 118 0.67 4.38 -4.47
CA ILE A 118 2.01 4.33 -3.88
C ILE A 118 2.91 5.45 -4.44
N ILE A 119 3.05 5.54 -5.77
CA ILE A 119 3.98 6.51 -6.37
C ILE A 119 3.56 7.96 -6.15
N TYR A 120 2.28 8.21 -5.84
CA TYR A 120 1.77 9.52 -5.45
C TYR A 120 1.82 9.80 -3.93
N GLY A 121 2.18 8.82 -3.08
CA GLY A 121 2.41 9.08 -1.65
C GLY A 121 1.71 8.16 -0.68
N PHE A 122 0.87 7.24 -1.12
CA PHE A 122 0.20 6.30 -0.21
C PHE A 122 1.24 5.48 0.56
N ASP A 123 1.10 5.48 1.89
CA ASP A 123 1.99 4.78 2.81
C ASP A 123 3.49 5.12 2.65
N GLY A 124 3.80 6.32 2.11
CA GLY A 124 5.14 6.66 1.62
C GLY A 124 6.27 6.49 2.64
N ARG A 125 6.05 6.90 3.90
CA ARG A 125 7.04 6.77 4.98
C ARG A 125 7.24 5.31 5.40
N ASN A 126 6.18 4.56 5.66
CA ASN A 126 6.33 3.18 6.12
C ASN A 126 6.91 2.31 5.00
N ARG A 127 6.51 2.56 3.75
CA ARG A 127 7.11 1.91 2.59
C ARG A 127 8.61 2.20 2.45
N MET A 128 9.03 3.45 2.66
CA MET A 128 10.46 3.81 2.70
C MET A 128 11.22 2.94 3.69
N TYR A 129 10.72 2.81 4.93
CA TYR A 129 11.35 1.96 5.94
C TYR A 129 11.37 0.49 5.53
N ARG A 130 10.29 -0.05 4.94
CA ARG A 130 10.25 -1.44 4.43
C ARG A 130 11.27 -1.67 3.32
N LEU A 131 11.39 -0.74 2.37
CA LEU A 131 12.36 -0.83 1.27
C LEU A 131 13.79 -0.81 1.80
N TYR A 132 14.08 0.12 2.70
CA TYR A 132 15.39 0.22 3.34
C TYR A 132 15.76 -1.05 4.11
N GLN A 133 14.84 -1.59 4.92
CA GLN A 133 15.06 -2.84 5.65
C GLN A 133 15.34 -4.04 4.72
N ARG A 134 14.76 -4.06 3.52
CA ARG A 134 14.92 -5.16 2.56
C ARG A 134 16.20 -5.06 1.72
N GLY A 135 16.69 -3.85 1.42
CA GLY A 135 17.82 -3.70 0.49
C GLY A 135 18.64 -2.42 0.63
N GLY A 136 18.56 -1.75 1.78
CA GLY A 136 19.35 -0.57 2.13
C GLY A 136 19.16 0.60 1.17
N ASP A 137 20.21 1.42 1.05
CA ASP A 137 20.22 2.60 0.19
C ASP A 137 19.98 2.26 -1.28
N SER A 138 20.52 1.13 -1.76
CA SER A 138 20.36 0.71 -3.15
C SER A 138 18.89 0.42 -3.50
N ALA A 139 18.09 -0.10 -2.56
CA ALA A 139 16.67 -0.29 -2.78
C ALA A 139 15.91 1.04 -2.87
N LEU A 140 16.23 2.00 -2.01
CA LEU A 140 15.61 3.34 -2.03
C LEU A 140 15.99 4.14 -3.27
N LEU A 141 17.26 4.11 -3.68
CA LEU A 141 17.73 4.84 -4.87
C LEU A 141 17.02 4.38 -6.14
N ARG A 142 16.81 3.07 -6.31
CA ARG A 142 16.04 2.53 -7.45
C ARG A 142 14.58 2.95 -7.48
N GLU A 143 14.02 3.30 -6.32
CA GLU A 143 12.63 3.71 -6.21
C GLU A 143 12.43 5.18 -6.58
N LEU A 144 13.43 6.04 -6.34
CA LEU A 144 13.32 7.49 -6.53
C LEU A 144 12.80 7.89 -7.92
N ASP A 145 13.23 7.18 -8.96
CA ASP A 145 12.85 7.47 -10.36
C ASP A 145 11.39 7.10 -10.68
N GLN A 146 10.74 6.31 -9.82
CA GLN A 146 9.35 5.88 -10.01
C GLN A 146 8.34 6.79 -9.31
N LEU A 147 8.80 7.58 -8.33
CA LEU A 147 7.95 8.43 -7.52
C LEU A 147 7.50 9.66 -8.28
N LYS A 148 6.20 9.96 -8.20
CA LYS A 148 5.59 11.12 -8.86
C LYS A 148 5.37 12.31 -7.92
N SER A 149 5.42 12.08 -6.61
CA SER A 149 5.25 13.13 -5.61
C SER A 149 6.60 13.77 -5.23
N PRO A 150 6.81 15.08 -5.50
CA PRO A 150 8.05 15.76 -5.10
C PRO A 150 8.30 15.69 -3.59
N ALA A 151 7.24 15.78 -2.77
CA ALA A 151 7.35 15.66 -1.32
C ALA A 151 7.85 14.27 -0.88
N LEU A 152 7.42 13.22 -1.60
CA LEU A 152 7.87 11.85 -1.34
C LEU A 152 9.33 11.65 -1.74
N VAL A 153 9.71 12.16 -2.92
CA VAL A 153 11.12 12.17 -3.39
C VAL A 153 12.01 12.88 -2.37
N ASP A 154 11.60 14.07 -1.92
CA ASP A 154 12.37 14.88 -0.99
C ASP A 154 12.52 14.21 0.38
N MET A 155 11.47 13.53 0.84
CA MET A 155 11.51 12.71 2.05
C MET A 155 12.51 11.55 1.93
N TYR A 156 12.51 10.82 0.81
CA TYR A 156 13.43 9.70 0.59
C TYR A 156 14.88 10.19 0.49
N ARG A 157 15.11 11.32 -0.20
CA ARG A 157 16.44 11.95 -0.28
C ARG A 157 16.97 12.36 1.09
N LYS A 158 16.14 13.03 1.90
CA LYS A 158 16.52 13.42 3.28
C LYS A 158 16.89 12.22 4.14
N PHE A 159 16.14 11.12 4.02
CA PHE A 159 16.44 9.88 4.73
C PHE A 159 17.79 9.27 4.28
N LEU A 160 18.06 9.22 2.98
CA LEU A 160 19.34 8.74 2.45
C LEU A 160 20.51 9.60 2.93
N SER A 161 20.36 10.92 2.92
CA SER A 161 21.41 11.84 3.37
C SER A 161 21.69 11.76 4.88
N SER A 162 20.77 11.24 5.70
CA SER A 162 20.99 11.08 7.14
C SER A 162 21.71 9.78 7.53
N HIS A 163 21.95 8.87 6.58
CA HIS A 163 22.61 7.58 6.81
C HIS A 163 24.01 7.51 6.17
N GLN A 164 24.51 8.63 5.64
CA GLN A 164 25.86 8.78 5.09
C GLN A 164 26.85 9.31 6.13
#